data_AF-A0A962GRY8-F1
#
_entry.id   AF-A0A962GRY8-F1
#
_cell.length_a   1.000
_cell.length_b   1.000
_cell.length_c   1.000
_cell.angle_alpha   90.00
_cell.angle_beta   90.00
_cell.angle_gamma   90.00
#
_symmetry.space_group_name_H-M   'P 1'
#
loop_
_entity.id
_entity.type
_entity.pdbx_description
1 polymer ?
#
loop_
_entity_poly.entity_id
_entity_poly.type
_entity_poly.pdbx_seq_one_letter_code
_entity_poly.pdbx_strand_id
1 'polypeptide(L)'
;MFDFVESHMNTLSEGDASCGWANMPGASVLPHDVIIKSEGEAEGSVTIDVEDVLSGGKLDLLLGGGDEDDEGGRIIRGTRGDDELEGNHHDTLYGFRGDDLLSTLEGDGFNTLYGGPGDDELEGNHHDTLIGGSGDDQLSTNEGDGFNVLKGGTGDDELEGNHHDFLSGGKDDDLLSVAEGNGFNILKGDSGNDELEGNHHDQLFGGTGDDILSTQDGGGHNVLKGGKGNDILRGGHDDTLYGNSGDDYIELYGGNNIVYGGSGSDLFELADGELPDEVNYIKDFKAGIDKVQIRNIEGLNSFDDLTFVQDGKHVVVSFDGDDIAVLEKVKLEQIDALDFIIDPVHMPDISASDFEGVVIDNPYFPLIPGTKWVYEGMTEGGLERIVVEVLSETDIINGVEATVVRDSVFLNGELIEDTIDWYAQDRDGNVWYLGEDTAEYEDGQVVSTEGSFKWGEDGAQPGIIMFADPSAHVNETYKQESYIGEAEDTATLLSANETLSVPYGTFTNVVKTLEFTPLSPFVEEHKYYVEGIGFIKQVNLDTGEEFDLVEFVRPTT
;
A
#
# COMPACT_ATOMS: atom_id res chain seq x y z
N MET A 1 -18.81 -34.41 -7.24
CA MET A 1 -19.06 -35.84 -7.52
C MET A 1 -20.36 -36.22 -6.79
N PHE A 2 -21.46 -36.40 -7.54
CA PHE A 2 -22.83 -36.81 -7.14
C PHE A 2 -23.61 -35.90 -6.15
N ASP A 3 -24.95 -35.90 -6.06
CA ASP A 3 -26.11 -35.83 -6.97
C ASP A 3 -27.38 -35.89 -6.07
N PHE A 4 -28.44 -35.17 -6.44
CA PHE A 4 -29.89 -35.38 -6.19
C PHE A 4 -30.48 -35.67 -4.79
N VAL A 5 -31.54 -34.91 -4.41
CA VAL A 5 -32.87 -35.45 -4.00
C VAL A 5 -34.02 -34.48 -4.40
N GLU A 6 -34.96 -34.97 -5.23
CA GLU A 6 -36.30 -34.42 -5.54
C GLU A 6 -37.33 -34.70 -4.42
N SER A 7 -38.36 -33.84 -4.27
CA SER A 7 -39.67 -34.30 -3.78
C SER A 7 -40.90 -33.59 -4.40
N HIS A 8 -41.53 -34.28 -5.35
CA HIS A 8 -42.95 -34.62 -5.50
C HIS A 8 -44.07 -33.55 -5.51
N MET A 9 -44.62 -33.35 -6.71
CA MET A 9 -45.97 -32.84 -7.01
C MET A 9 -47.09 -33.87 -6.69
N ASN A 10 -48.23 -33.38 -6.24
CA ASN A 10 -49.50 -34.12 -6.13
C ASN A 10 -50.42 -33.80 -7.32
N THR A 11 -51.03 -34.84 -7.85
CA THR A 11 -51.96 -34.86 -9.00
C THR A 11 -53.40 -34.52 -8.58
N LEU A 12 -54.14 -33.83 -9.46
CA LEU A 12 -55.60 -33.77 -9.45
C LEU A 12 -56.15 -34.25 -10.80
N SER A 13 -57.20 -35.05 -10.72
CA SER A 13 -57.76 -35.94 -11.75
C SER A 13 -58.66 -35.25 -12.78
N GLU A 14 -58.61 -35.75 -14.02
CA GLU A 14 -59.52 -35.44 -15.13
C GLU A 14 -60.98 -35.88 -14.88
N GLY A 15 -61.91 -35.15 -15.50
CA GLY A 15 -63.33 -35.52 -15.65
C GLY A 15 -64.06 -34.68 -16.71
N ASP A 16 -64.16 -35.26 -17.91
CA ASP A 16 -65.16 -35.04 -18.99
C ASP A 16 -65.15 -33.77 -19.88
N ALA A 17 -64.53 -33.96 -21.05
CA ALA A 17 -65.14 -33.93 -22.39
C ALA A 17 -65.57 -32.59 -23.02
N SER A 18 -64.80 -32.13 -24.02
CA SER A 18 -65.11 -32.42 -25.44
C SER A 18 -64.04 -31.87 -26.39
N CYS A 19 -63.47 -32.77 -27.19
CA CYS A 19 -62.53 -32.47 -28.27
C CYS A 19 -63.22 -31.80 -29.46
N GLY A 20 -62.53 -30.81 -30.05
CA GLY A 20 -62.79 -30.31 -31.40
C GLY A 20 -61.51 -29.74 -32.02
N TRP A 21 -60.52 -30.58 -32.32
CA TRP A 21 -59.35 -30.18 -33.10
C TRP A 21 -59.68 -30.28 -34.61
N ALA A 22 -59.67 -29.14 -35.30
CA ALA A 22 -59.57 -29.09 -36.75
C ALA A 22 -58.10 -28.86 -37.12
N ASN A 23 -57.52 -29.81 -37.85
CA ASN A 23 -56.19 -29.77 -38.43
C ASN A 23 -55.96 -28.52 -39.31
N MET A 24 -54.89 -27.76 -39.03
CA MET A 24 -54.13 -27.06 -40.06
C MET A 24 -52.64 -27.40 -39.89
N PRO A 25 -51.90 -27.70 -40.99
CA PRO A 25 -50.48 -28.03 -40.90
C PRO A 25 -49.63 -26.75 -40.95
N GLY A 26 -48.79 -26.56 -39.94
CA GLY A 26 -47.70 -25.58 -39.97
C GLY A 26 -47.61 -24.67 -38.74
N ALA A 27 -47.03 -25.17 -37.65
CA ALA A 27 -46.26 -24.38 -36.68
C ALA A 27 -45.54 -25.35 -35.72
N SER A 28 -44.29 -25.04 -35.44
CA SER A 28 -43.32 -25.81 -34.66
C SER A 28 -43.22 -25.31 -33.22
N VAL A 29 -43.15 -26.25 -32.27
CA VAL A 29 -42.45 -26.19 -30.95
C VAL A 29 -43.02 -25.26 -29.84
N LEU A 30 -43.28 -25.85 -28.66
CA LEU A 30 -43.57 -25.29 -27.32
C LEU A 30 -42.26 -25.15 -26.49
N PRO A 31 -42.20 -24.71 -25.19
CA PRO A 31 -43.15 -24.01 -24.28
C PRO A 31 -42.48 -22.73 -23.64
N HIS A 32 -43.10 -21.79 -22.92
CA HIS A 32 -43.90 -21.82 -21.69
C HIS A 32 -44.64 -20.48 -21.54
N ASP A 33 -45.96 -20.51 -21.36
CA ASP A 33 -46.77 -19.35 -20.97
C ASP A 33 -46.62 -19.06 -19.47
N VAL A 34 -46.42 -17.80 -19.08
CA VAL A 34 -46.67 -17.32 -17.70
C VAL A 34 -48.02 -16.59 -17.69
N ILE A 35 -48.98 -17.13 -16.94
CA ILE A 35 -50.30 -16.54 -16.70
C ILE A 35 -50.25 -15.83 -15.34
N ILE A 36 -50.40 -14.50 -15.32
CA ILE A 36 -50.77 -13.77 -14.09
C ILE A 36 -52.26 -13.39 -14.22
N LYS A 37 -53.09 -13.93 -13.33
CA LYS A 37 -54.49 -13.52 -13.16
C LYS A 37 -54.59 -12.60 -11.94
N SER A 38 -55.06 -11.36 -12.14
CA SER A 38 -55.54 -10.51 -11.06
C SER A 38 -56.97 -10.94 -10.66
N GLU A 39 -57.20 -11.26 -9.39
CA GLU A 39 -58.55 -11.26 -8.81
C GLU A 39 -58.61 -10.20 -7.69
N GLY A 40 -59.04 -8.98 -8.04
CA GLY A 40 -59.29 -7.87 -7.10
C GLY A 40 -59.29 -6.51 -7.82
N GLU A 41 -60.30 -5.68 -7.56
CA GLU A 41 -60.70 -4.51 -8.37
C GLU A 41 -59.78 -3.27 -8.21
N ALA A 42 -59.18 -2.79 -9.33
CA ALA A 42 -58.56 -1.47 -9.62
C ALA A 42 -57.51 -0.93 -8.61
N GLU A 43 -56.29 -0.52 -8.95
CA GLU A 43 -55.78 0.42 -9.97
C GLU A 43 -54.28 0.15 -10.25
N GLY A 44 -53.74 0.67 -11.37
CA GLY A 44 -52.31 0.61 -11.72
C GLY A 44 -51.86 -0.65 -12.46
N SER A 45 -52.13 -0.74 -13.77
CA SER A 45 -51.52 -1.77 -14.62
C SER A 45 -50.15 -1.30 -15.12
N VAL A 46 -49.07 -1.89 -14.60
CA VAL A 46 -47.76 -1.85 -15.29
C VAL A 46 -47.89 -2.76 -16.51
N THR A 47 -47.66 -2.19 -17.69
CA THR A 47 -47.67 -2.93 -18.94
C THR A 47 -46.24 -3.37 -19.19
N ILE A 48 -45.90 -4.62 -18.92
CA ILE A 48 -44.61 -5.20 -19.31
C ILE A 48 -44.77 -5.63 -20.78
N ASP A 49 -44.01 -5.02 -21.69
CA ASP A 49 -43.94 -5.51 -23.06
C ASP A 49 -43.11 -6.79 -23.10
N VAL A 50 -43.71 -7.86 -23.62
CA VAL A 50 -43.12 -9.21 -23.57
C VAL A 50 -41.94 -9.33 -24.56
N GLU A 51 -41.76 -8.35 -25.45
CA GLU A 51 -40.61 -8.28 -26.36
C GLU A 51 -39.35 -7.69 -25.71
N ASP A 52 -39.46 -6.87 -24.65
CA ASP A 52 -38.29 -6.27 -23.96
C ASP A 52 -37.60 -7.26 -23.00
N VAL A 53 -38.37 -8.14 -22.35
CA VAL A 53 -37.86 -9.26 -21.51
C VAL A 53 -36.96 -10.23 -22.31
N LEU A 54 -37.03 -10.22 -23.64
CA LEU A 54 -36.30 -11.13 -24.52
C LEU A 54 -35.21 -10.47 -25.38
N SER A 55 -35.12 -9.13 -25.42
CA SER A 55 -34.27 -8.44 -26.40
C SER A 55 -33.04 -7.72 -25.84
N GLY A 56 -32.90 -7.58 -24.51
CA GLY A 56 -31.72 -6.95 -23.90
C GLY A 56 -31.54 -5.51 -24.38
N GLY A 57 -32.64 -4.76 -24.50
CA GLY A 57 -32.62 -3.36 -24.89
C GLY A 57 -32.11 -2.50 -23.74
N LYS A 58 -31.12 -1.64 -24.03
CA LYS A 58 -30.61 -0.62 -23.12
C LYS A 58 -31.74 0.32 -22.65
N LEU A 59 -31.82 0.50 -21.33
CA LEU A 59 -32.54 1.56 -20.62
C LEU A 59 -34.06 1.35 -20.46
N ASP A 60 -34.46 0.59 -19.44
CA ASP A 60 -35.80 0.64 -18.86
C ASP A 60 -35.74 1.41 -17.53
N LEU A 61 -35.97 2.73 -17.57
CA LEU A 61 -36.15 3.54 -16.37
C LEU A 61 -37.48 3.10 -15.69
N LEU A 62 -37.38 2.28 -14.66
CA LEU A 62 -38.53 1.82 -13.88
C LEU A 62 -38.80 2.82 -12.75
N LEU A 63 -39.47 3.93 -13.10
CA LEU A 63 -39.90 4.93 -12.11
C LEU A 63 -40.95 4.34 -11.17
N GLY A 64 -40.59 4.22 -9.89
CA GLY A 64 -41.50 3.95 -8.78
C GLY A 64 -42.43 5.13 -8.48
N GLY A 65 -43.24 5.59 -9.44
CA GLY A 65 -44.27 6.61 -9.20
C GLY A 65 -45.44 6.07 -8.37
N GLY A 66 -45.34 6.14 -7.03
CA GLY A 66 -46.44 5.94 -6.09
C GLY A 66 -46.78 7.26 -5.40
N ASP A 67 -48.07 7.47 -5.07
CA ASP A 67 -48.53 8.66 -4.35
C ASP A 67 -47.74 8.85 -3.04
N GLU A 68 -47.44 10.11 -2.66
CA GLU A 68 -46.74 10.56 -1.43
C GLU A 68 -47.34 10.02 -0.09
N ASP A 69 -48.37 9.18 -0.15
CA ASP A 69 -49.15 8.65 0.97
C ASP A 69 -49.01 7.11 1.16
N ASP A 70 -48.22 6.40 0.33
CA ASP A 70 -48.02 4.93 0.47
C ASP A 70 -46.81 4.63 1.37
N GLU A 71 -47.03 4.50 2.68
CA GLU A 71 -46.01 4.09 3.67
C GLU A 71 -45.51 2.62 3.49
N GLY A 72 -45.94 1.92 2.43
CA GLY A 72 -45.63 0.52 2.19
C GLY A 72 -44.45 0.30 1.25
N GLY A 73 -43.46 -0.49 1.67
CA GLY A 73 -42.33 -0.87 0.84
C GLY A 73 -42.70 -1.72 -0.39
N ARG A 74 -42.13 -1.38 -1.56
CA ARG A 74 -42.33 -2.07 -2.84
C ARG A 74 -41.11 -2.91 -3.19
N ILE A 75 -41.26 -3.77 -4.19
CA ILE A 75 -40.13 -4.50 -4.77
C ILE A 75 -40.02 -4.14 -6.25
N ILE A 76 -38.96 -3.42 -6.60
CA ILE A 76 -38.59 -3.01 -7.95
C ILE A 76 -37.55 -4.00 -8.47
N ARG A 77 -37.68 -4.42 -9.73
CA ARG A 77 -36.82 -5.45 -10.34
C ARG A 77 -36.44 -5.02 -11.74
N GLY A 78 -35.15 -4.97 -12.01
CA GLY A 78 -34.54 -4.87 -13.32
C GLY A 78 -34.62 -6.18 -14.10
N THR A 79 -33.76 -6.29 -15.09
CA THR A 79 -33.74 -7.27 -16.16
C THR A 79 -32.47 -8.13 -16.09
N ARG A 80 -31.67 -8.17 -17.16
CA ARG A 80 -30.40 -8.92 -17.25
C ARG A 80 -29.31 -8.12 -17.96
N GLY A 81 -29.60 -6.87 -18.27
CA GLY A 81 -28.64 -5.91 -18.77
C GLY A 81 -28.92 -4.58 -18.07
N ASP A 82 -28.07 -3.61 -18.35
CA ASP A 82 -27.97 -2.32 -17.67
C ASP A 82 -29.33 -1.63 -17.46
N ASP A 83 -29.75 -1.54 -16.20
CA ASP A 83 -31.02 -0.96 -15.75
C ASP A 83 -30.81 0.34 -14.94
N GLU A 84 -31.81 1.22 -14.92
CA GLU A 84 -31.84 2.42 -14.06
C GLU A 84 -33.09 2.35 -13.18
N LEU A 85 -32.90 2.18 -11.87
CA LEU A 85 -33.96 1.95 -10.90
C LEU A 85 -33.95 3.04 -9.82
N GLU A 86 -35.11 3.62 -9.54
CA GLU A 86 -35.29 4.64 -8.51
C GLU A 86 -36.36 4.20 -7.51
N GLY A 87 -35.97 4.13 -6.23
CA GLY A 87 -36.80 3.74 -5.09
C GLY A 87 -37.22 4.92 -4.22
N ASN A 88 -38.25 4.71 -3.41
CA ASN A 88 -38.64 5.63 -2.34
C ASN A 88 -39.18 4.87 -1.10
N HIS A 89 -39.38 5.60 -0.02
CA HIS A 89 -39.90 5.11 1.27
C HIS A 89 -39.19 3.89 1.88
N HIS A 90 -39.65 2.66 1.59
CA HIS A 90 -39.16 1.41 2.18
C HIS A 90 -38.95 0.33 1.10
N ASP A 91 -38.43 0.74 -0.05
CA ASP A 91 -38.39 -0.09 -1.24
C ASP A 91 -37.22 -1.10 -1.22
N THR A 92 -37.38 -2.19 -1.97
CA THR A 92 -36.32 -3.13 -2.30
C THR A 92 -36.08 -3.14 -3.80
N LEU A 93 -34.88 -2.79 -4.23
CA LEU A 93 -34.46 -2.73 -5.63
C LEU A 93 -33.56 -3.93 -5.94
N TYR A 94 -33.72 -4.53 -7.12
CA TYR A 94 -32.88 -5.61 -7.64
C TYR A 94 -32.48 -5.27 -9.08
N GLY A 95 -31.22 -4.96 -9.35
CA GLY A 95 -30.68 -4.77 -10.71
C GLY A 95 -30.62 -6.09 -11.49
N PHE A 96 -30.09 -7.11 -10.82
CA PHE A 96 -29.88 -8.50 -11.26
C PHE A 96 -28.59 -8.76 -12.02
N ARG A 97 -28.43 -8.35 -13.27
CA ARG A 97 -27.23 -8.62 -14.06
C ARG A 97 -27.06 -7.44 -15.01
N GLY A 98 -25.83 -7.13 -15.34
CA GLY A 98 -25.53 -5.94 -16.13
C GLY A 98 -25.05 -4.86 -15.18
N ASP A 99 -24.62 -3.73 -15.75
CA ASP A 99 -24.05 -2.63 -14.98
C ASP A 99 -25.22 -1.67 -14.66
N ASP A 100 -25.74 -1.76 -13.44
CA ASP A 100 -27.02 -1.17 -13.06
C ASP A 100 -26.85 0.11 -12.22
N LEU A 101 -27.73 1.11 -12.43
CA LEU A 101 -27.80 2.33 -11.61
C LEU A 101 -29.03 2.27 -10.70
N LEU A 102 -28.83 2.17 -9.39
CA LEU A 102 -29.88 2.07 -8.38
C LEU A 102 -29.80 3.26 -7.42
N SER A 103 -30.89 4.01 -7.25
CA SER A 103 -30.93 5.16 -6.34
C SER A 103 -32.19 5.20 -5.47
N THR A 104 -32.13 5.91 -4.35
CA THR A 104 -33.30 6.26 -3.52
C THR A 104 -33.49 7.78 -3.45
N LEU A 105 -34.71 8.26 -3.22
CA LEU A 105 -35.00 9.69 -3.11
C LEU A 105 -34.77 10.27 -1.70
N GLU A 106 -34.48 11.58 -1.62
CA GLU A 106 -34.32 12.31 -0.35
C GLU A 106 -35.55 12.17 0.58
N GLY A 107 -35.30 11.86 1.85
CA GLY A 107 -36.29 11.92 2.92
C GLY A 107 -37.04 10.61 3.21
N ASP A 108 -36.53 9.50 2.70
CA ASP A 108 -37.20 8.21 2.75
C ASP A 108 -36.66 7.25 3.83
N GLY A 109 -37.46 6.24 4.17
CA GLY A 109 -37.18 5.27 5.21
C GLY A 109 -36.16 4.20 4.78
N PHE A 110 -36.14 3.06 5.47
CA PHE A 110 -35.17 1.98 5.22
C PHE A 110 -35.39 1.29 3.86
N ASN A 111 -34.54 1.55 2.88
CA ASN A 111 -34.52 0.87 1.59
C ASN A 111 -33.45 -0.23 1.55
N THR A 112 -33.55 -1.13 0.57
CA THR A 112 -32.53 -2.14 0.28
C THR A 112 -32.26 -2.24 -1.20
N LEU A 113 -31.03 -1.96 -1.62
CA LEU A 113 -30.59 -1.99 -3.01
C LEU A 113 -29.68 -3.21 -3.20
N TYR A 114 -29.95 -3.98 -4.25
CA TYR A 114 -29.12 -5.10 -4.68
C TYR A 114 -28.72 -4.87 -6.15
N GLY A 115 -27.44 -4.64 -6.43
CA GLY A 115 -26.90 -4.54 -7.77
C GLY A 115 -27.01 -5.89 -8.49
N GLY A 116 -26.14 -6.84 -8.11
CA GLY A 116 -26.10 -8.18 -8.68
C GLY A 116 -24.72 -8.48 -9.24
N PRO A 117 -24.63 -9.28 -10.32
CA PRO A 117 -23.39 -9.33 -11.09
C PRO A 117 -23.31 -8.28 -12.20
N GLY A 118 -22.22 -7.53 -12.22
CA GLY A 118 -21.97 -6.38 -13.09
C GLY A 118 -21.26 -5.31 -12.27
N ASP A 119 -20.84 -4.23 -12.93
CA ASP A 119 -20.22 -3.09 -12.24
C ASP A 119 -21.36 -2.09 -11.94
N ASP A 120 -21.89 -2.12 -10.72
CA ASP A 120 -23.14 -1.42 -10.35
C ASP A 120 -22.87 -0.09 -9.61
N GLU A 121 -23.75 0.91 -9.80
CA GLU A 121 -23.74 2.18 -9.07
C GLU A 121 -24.99 2.26 -8.16
N LEU A 122 -24.78 2.29 -6.84
CA LEU A 122 -25.83 2.29 -5.83
C LEU A 122 -25.76 3.55 -4.97
N GLU A 123 -26.82 4.34 -4.96
CA GLU A 123 -26.93 5.58 -4.18
C GLU A 123 -28.07 5.50 -3.15
N GLY A 124 -27.72 5.60 -1.87
CA GLY A 124 -28.64 5.63 -0.74
C GLY A 124 -28.86 7.03 -0.18
N ASN A 125 -30.04 7.28 0.37
CA ASN A 125 -30.45 8.56 0.96
C ASN A 125 -31.21 8.26 2.26
N HIS A 126 -30.47 8.04 3.37
CA HIS A 126 -30.92 7.96 4.77
C HIS A 126 -30.45 6.70 5.55
N HIS A 127 -31.31 5.69 5.73
CA HIS A 127 -31.02 4.47 6.53
C HIS A 127 -31.11 3.22 5.65
N ASP A 128 -30.24 3.12 4.68
CA ASP A 128 -30.35 2.16 3.60
C ASP A 128 -29.38 0.98 3.76
N THR A 129 -29.67 -0.10 3.05
CA THR A 129 -28.75 -1.22 2.85
C THR A 129 -28.43 -1.33 1.38
N LEU A 130 -27.18 -1.07 1.01
CA LEU A 130 -26.67 -1.17 -0.34
C LEU A 130 -25.78 -2.42 -0.43
N ILE A 131 -26.02 -3.24 -1.44
CA ILE A 131 -25.26 -4.47 -1.70
C ILE A 131 -24.95 -4.50 -3.19
N GLY A 132 -23.68 -4.31 -3.56
CA GLY A 132 -23.21 -4.34 -4.94
C GLY A 132 -23.35 -5.75 -5.52
N GLY A 133 -22.46 -6.66 -5.14
CA GLY A 133 -22.58 -8.07 -5.41
C GLY A 133 -21.31 -8.67 -5.98
N SER A 134 -21.16 -8.67 -7.29
CA SER A 134 -19.93 -9.13 -7.94
C SER A 134 -19.62 -8.31 -9.18
N GLY A 135 -18.40 -7.86 -9.32
CA GLY A 135 -18.05 -6.78 -10.25
C GLY A 135 -17.48 -5.64 -9.43
N ASP A 136 -17.00 -4.60 -10.10
CA ASP A 136 -16.36 -3.47 -9.43
C ASP A 136 -17.45 -2.42 -9.16
N ASP A 137 -18.03 -2.42 -7.96
CA ASP A 137 -19.24 -1.67 -7.63
C ASP A 137 -18.93 -0.32 -6.95
N GLN A 138 -19.76 0.69 -7.20
CA GLN A 138 -19.72 2.00 -6.53
C GLN A 138 -20.94 2.17 -5.63
N LEU A 139 -20.74 2.26 -4.33
CA LEU A 139 -21.81 2.41 -3.33
C LEU A 139 -21.61 3.70 -2.55
N SER A 140 -22.58 4.60 -2.61
CA SER A 140 -22.51 5.87 -1.89
C SER A 140 -23.78 6.16 -1.10
N THR A 141 -23.65 7.00 -0.08
CA THR A 141 -24.78 7.55 0.65
C THR A 141 -24.64 9.05 0.80
N ASN A 142 -25.71 9.80 0.55
CA ASN A 142 -25.71 11.26 0.69
C ASN A 142 -26.04 11.72 2.13
N GLU A 143 -25.76 13.01 2.38
CA GLU A 143 -25.96 13.69 3.66
C GLU A 143 -27.31 13.35 4.33
N GLY A 144 -27.26 12.52 5.38
CA GLY A 144 -28.41 12.19 6.22
C GLY A 144 -27.99 11.54 7.53
N ASP A 145 -28.71 11.80 8.63
CA ASP A 145 -28.38 11.28 9.97
C ASP A 145 -28.64 9.75 10.16
N GLY A 146 -28.66 8.97 9.07
CA GLY A 146 -29.03 7.56 9.14
C GLY A 146 -27.85 6.61 9.12
N PHE A 147 -27.91 5.59 9.97
CA PHE A 147 -27.09 4.37 9.89
C PHE A 147 -27.40 3.63 8.58
N ASN A 148 -26.42 3.57 7.68
CA ASN A 148 -26.43 2.78 6.46
C ASN A 148 -25.54 1.53 6.57
N VAL A 149 -25.82 0.56 5.70
CA VAL A 149 -25.00 -0.64 5.53
C VAL A 149 -24.61 -0.73 4.06
N LEU A 150 -23.33 -0.57 3.76
CA LEU A 150 -22.79 -0.71 2.41
C LEU A 150 -21.96 -2.00 2.37
N LYS A 151 -22.13 -2.78 1.30
CA LYS A 151 -21.38 -4.02 1.05
C LYS A 151 -21.05 -4.14 -0.43
N GLY A 152 -19.76 -4.13 -0.76
CA GLY A 152 -19.29 -4.31 -2.13
C GLY A 152 -19.55 -5.74 -2.59
N GLY A 153 -18.67 -6.66 -2.22
CA GLY A 153 -18.88 -8.09 -2.38
C GLY A 153 -17.65 -8.81 -2.89
N THR A 154 -17.46 -8.83 -4.20
CA THR A 154 -16.27 -9.39 -4.86
C THR A 154 -15.98 -8.57 -6.09
N GLY A 155 -14.73 -8.23 -6.34
CA GLY A 155 -14.38 -7.16 -7.28
C GLY A 155 -13.79 -6.01 -6.48
N ASP A 156 -13.18 -5.06 -7.18
CA ASP A 156 -12.51 -3.94 -6.54
C ASP A 156 -13.56 -2.83 -6.32
N ASP A 157 -14.17 -2.78 -5.13
CA ASP A 157 -15.35 -1.94 -4.85
C ASP A 157 -15.00 -0.58 -4.23
N GLU A 158 -15.78 0.47 -4.52
CA GLU A 158 -15.66 1.80 -3.92
C GLU A 158 -16.90 2.13 -3.07
N LEU A 159 -16.69 2.34 -1.75
CA LEU A 159 -17.76 2.54 -0.77
C LEU A 159 -17.59 3.88 -0.03
N GLU A 160 -18.56 4.78 -0.16
CA GLU A 160 -18.60 6.07 0.50
C GLU A 160 -19.78 6.19 1.49
N GLY A 161 -19.45 6.32 2.77
CA GLY A 161 -20.40 6.58 3.86
C GLY A 161 -20.26 7.99 4.44
N ASN A 162 -21.23 8.40 5.26
CA ASN A 162 -21.24 9.73 5.86
C ASN A 162 -21.67 9.80 7.34
N HIS A 163 -22.46 8.84 7.87
CA HIS A 163 -22.96 8.99 9.23
C HIS A 163 -23.33 7.71 9.98
N HIS A 164 -22.49 7.33 10.95
CA HIS A 164 -22.69 6.12 11.75
C HIS A 164 -22.84 4.86 10.88
N ASP A 165 -22.08 4.75 9.80
CA ASP A 165 -22.28 3.71 8.81
C ASP A 165 -21.47 2.44 9.11
N PHE A 166 -21.90 1.35 8.48
CA PHE A 166 -21.13 0.12 8.38
C PHE A 166 -20.79 -0.13 6.92
N LEU A 167 -19.51 -0.12 6.60
CA LEU A 167 -18.96 -0.43 5.28
C LEU A 167 -18.19 -1.76 5.35
N SER A 168 -18.28 -2.56 4.30
CA SER A 168 -17.59 -3.85 4.14
C SER A 168 -17.28 -4.04 2.67
N GLY A 169 -16.01 -3.99 2.28
CA GLY A 169 -15.57 -4.16 0.89
C GLY A 169 -15.84 -5.58 0.43
N GLY A 170 -15.14 -6.54 1.02
CA GLY A 170 -15.47 -7.95 0.94
C GLY A 170 -14.30 -8.80 0.47
N LYS A 171 -14.09 -8.88 -0.84
CA LYS A 171 -12.95 -9.59 -1.42
C LYS A 171 -12.38 -8.77 -2.54
N ASP A 172 -11.09 -8.99 -2.76
CA ASP A 172 -10.33 -8.25 -3.77
C ASP A 172 -10.07 -6.83 -3.22
N ASP A 173 -9.47 -5.91 -3.97
CA ASP A 173 -8.84 -4.72 -3.38
C ASP A 173 -9.84 -3.55 -3.33
N ASP A 174 -10.34 -3.21 -2.13
CA ASP A 174 -11.46 -2.27 -1.95
C ASP A 174 -11.04 -0.87 -1.45
N LEU A 175 -11.80 0.16 -1.82
CA LEU A 175 -11.68 1.54 -1.30
C LEU A 175 -12.89 1.92 -0.45
N LEU A 176 -12.70 2.19 0.84
CA LEU A 176 -13.76 2.56 1.78
C LEU A 176 -13.47 3.91 2.43
N SER A 177 -14.35 4.89 2.28
CA SER A 177 -14.19 6.21 2.91
C SER A 177 -15.44 6.66 3.68
N VAL A 178 -15.18 7.28 4.83
CA VAL A 178 -16.13 8.10 5.59
C VAL A 178 -15.53 9.45 5.98
N ALA A 179 -14.53 9.91 5.21
CA ALA A 179 -13.72 11.08 5.54
C ALA A 179 -14.54 12.38 5.71
N GLU A 180 -15.58 12.57 4.89
CA GLU A 180 -16.49 13.72 5.00
C GLU A 180 -17.60 13.52 6.04
N GLY A 181 -17.67 12.32 6.62
CA GLY A 181 -18.71 11.89 7.53
C GLY A 181 -18.52 12.30 8.99
N ASN A 182 -19.57 12.09 9.78
CA ASN A 182 -19.53 12.27 11.23
C ASN A 182 -20.02 11.01 11.95
N GLY A 183 -19.70 10.88 13.24
CA GLY A 183 -20.22 9.81 14.07
C GLY A 183 -19.32 8.57 14.09
N PHE A 184 -19.74 7.55 14.84
CA PHE A 184 -19.05 6.27 14.97
C PHE A 184 -19.33 5.36 13.76
N ASN A 185 -18.44 5.35 12.77
CA ASN A 185 -18.49 4.46 11.62
C ASN A 185 -17.65 3.19 11.87
N ILE A 186 -17.95 2.13 11.12
CA ILE A 186 -17.19 0.89 11.11
C ILE A 186 -16.89 0.52 9.66
N LEU A 187 -15.61 0.52 9.31
CA LEU A 187 -15.12 0.16 7.97
C LEU A 187 -14.39 -1.18 8.07
N LYS A 188 -14.63 -2.06 7.09
CA LYS A 188 -13.96 -3.36 6.98
C LYS A 188 -13.54 -3.62 5.55
N GLY A 189 -12.24 -3.74 5.29
CA GLY A 189 -11.76 -4.21 3.99
C GLY A 189 -12.10 -5.68 3.75
N ASP A 190 -11.93 -6.49 4.80
CA ASP A 190 -12.11 -7.95 4.82
C ASP A 190 -10.95 -8.73 4.18
N SER A 191 -10.87 -8.90 2.86
CA SER A 191 -9.73 -9.60 2.25
C SER A 191 -9.32 -9.02 0.91
N GLY A 192 -8.05 -8.70 0.75
CA GLY A 192 -7.58 -7.84 -0.33
C GLY A 192 -6.57 -6.88 0.26
N ASN A 193 -5.93 -6.08 -0.57
CA ASN A 193 -5.12 -4.96 -0.11
C ASN A 193 -6.03 -3.72 -0.11
N ASP A 194 -6.67 -3.47 1.03
CA ASP A 194 -7.77 -2.51 1.10
C ASP A 194 -7.27 -1.11 1.54
N GLU A 195 -7.90 -0.05 1.02
CA GLU A 195 -7.68 1.33 1.46
C GLU A 195 -8.89 1.85 2.24
N LEU A 196 -8.68 2.19 3.51
CA LEU A 196 -9.72 2.62 4.45
C LEU A 196 -9.41 4.01 5.01
N GLU A 197 -10.32 4.94 4.78
CA GLU A 197 -10.24 6.31 5.28
C GLU A 197 -11.37 6.63 6.26
N GLY A 198 -10.99 6.92 7.51
CA GLY A 198 -11.89 7.32 8.58
C GLY A 198 -11.72 8.78 8.98
N ASN A 199 -12.59 9.25 9.87
CA ASN A 199 -12.53 10.59 10.44
C ASN A 199 -12.39 10.54 11.98
N HIS A 200 -13.49 10.54 12.72
CA HIS A 200 -13.49 10.79 14.16
C HIS A 200 -14.37 9.81 14.94
N HIS A 201 -13.75 9.06 15.85
CA HIS A 201 -14.34 7.95 16.62
C HIS A 201 -14.71 6.73 15.77
N ASP A 202 -13.99 6.51 14.69
CA ASP A 202 -14.24 5.41 13.77
C ASP A 202 -13.48 4.14 14.16
N GLN A 203 -13.93 3.01 13.64
CA GLN A 203 -13.21 1.75 13.72
C GLN A 203 -12.91 1.23 12.32
N LEU A 204 -11.64 1.16 11.98
CA LEU A 204 -11.15 0.65 10.72
C LEU A 204 -10.52 -0.72 10.95
N PHE A 205 -10.87 -1.68 10.11
CA PHE A 205 -10.33 -3.03 10.11
C PHE A 205 -9.92 -3.38 8.68
N GLY A 206 -8.62 -3.52 8.40
CA GLY A 206 -8.14 -3.94 7.08
C GLY A 206 -8.58 -5.36 6.80
N GLY A 207 -7.94 -6.34 7.44
CA GLY A 207 -8.39 -7.71 7.45
C GLY A 207 -7.27 -8.67 7.09
N THR A 208 -7.23 -9.13 5.84
CA THR A 208 -6.12 -9.93 5.34
C THR A 208 -5.65 -9.38 4.00
N GLY A 209 -4.35 -9.22 3.85
CA GLY A 209 -3.73 -8.48 2.76
C GLY A 209 -2.94 -7.33 3.36
N ASP A 210 -2.23 -6.59 2.52
CA ASP A 210 -1.40 -5.47 2.95
C ASP A 210 -2.24 -4.21 2.85
N ASP A 211 -2.85 -3.79 3.97
CA ASP A 211 -3.90 -2.78 4.00
C ASP A 211 -3.36 -1.36 4.29
N ILE A 212 -4.04 -0.32 3.81
CA ILE A 212 -3.79 1.09 4.15
C ILE A 212 -4.96 1.64 4.96
N LEU A 213 -4.72 2.03 6.21
CA LEU A 213 -5.74 2.60 7.09
C LEU A 213 -5.33 4.01 7.52
N SER A 214 -6.18 5.01 7.27
CA SER A 214 -5.89 6.40 7.63
C SER A 214 -7.02 7.07 8.40
N THR A 215 -6.65 7.78 9.46
CA THR A 215 -7.52 8.76 10.15
C THR A 215 -6.78 10.09 10.38
N GLN A 216 -5.72 10.35 9.60
CA GLN A 216 -4.81 11.48 9.78
C GLN A 216 -5.52 12.85 9.73
N ASP A 217 -6.45 13.03 8.79
CA ASP A 217 -7.17 14.30 8.59
C ASP A 217 -8.39 14.44 9.53
N GLY A 218 -8.69 13.39 10.30
CA GLY A 218 -9.81 13.29 11.22
C GLY A 218 -9.51 13.74 12.66
N GLY A 219 -10.56 13.85 13.47
CA GLY A 219 -10.41 14.03 14.92
C GLY A 219 -10.01 12.72 15.62
N GLY A 220 -9.58 12.78 16.89
CA GLY A 220 -9.02 11.61 17.58
C GLY A 220 -10.00 10.54 18.07
N HIS A 221 -9.52 9.57 18.85
CA HIS A 221 -10.29 8.45 19.40
C HIS A 221 -10.76 7.39 18.39
N ASN A 222 -10.03 7.23 17.30
CA ASN A 222 -10.21 6.16 16.34
C ASN A 222 -9.56 4.86 16.83
N VAL A 223 -10.00 3.74 16.25
CA VAL A 223 -9.35 2.44 16.40
C VAL A 223 -9.01 1.88 15.03
N LEU A 224 -7.72 1.74 14.75
CA LEU A 224 -7.24 1.17 13.49
C LEU A 224 -6.67 -0.22 13.79
N LYS A 225 -7.03 -1.19 12.96
CA LYS A 225 -6.49 -2.56 13.00
C LYS A 225 -6.15 -3.00 11.59
N GLY A 226 -4.87 -3.14 11.28
CA GLY A 226 -4.41 -3.66 9.99
C GLY A 226 -4.89 -5.10 9.80
N GLY A 227 -4.26 -6.04 10.49
CA GLY A 227 -4.79 -7.39 10.63
C GLY A 227 -3.76 -8.46 10.31
N LYS A 228 -3.75 -8.94 9.07
CA LYS A 228 -2.73 -9.88 8.60
C LYS A 228 -2.18 -9.38 7.29
N GLY A 229 -0.89 -9.18 7.24
CA GLY A 229 -0.21 -8.58 6.10
C GLY A 229 0.67 -7.47 6.64
N ASN A 230 1.40 -6.83 5.75
CA ASN A 230 2.27 -5.72 6.10
C ASN A 230 1.47 -4.43 5.92
N ASP A 231 0.85 -3.98 7.00
CA ASP A 231 -0.14 -2.91 6.95
C ASP A 231 0.48 -1.53 7.13
N ILE A 232 -0.10 -0.50 6.51
CA ILE A 232 0.23 0.91 6.75
C ILE A 232 -0.91 1.55 7.56
N LEU A 233 -0.60 2.01 8.77
CA LEU A 233 -1.57 2.67 9.64
C LEU A 233 -1.15 4.12 9.92
N ARG A 234 -2.01 5.07 9.52
CA ARG A 234 -1.83 6.52 9.73
C ARG A 234 -2.81 7.02 10.78
N GLY A 235 -2.33 7.15 12.02
CA GLY A 235 -3.10 7.66 13.14
C GLY A 235 -2.95 9.16 13.31
N GLY A 236 -4.03 9.84 13.69
CA GLY A 236 -4.02 11.23 14.14
C GLY A 236 -3.72 11.32 15.64
N HIS A 237 -4.49 12.12 16.37
CA HIS A 237 -4.35 12.28 17.83
C HIS A 237 -5.24 11.31 18.60
N ASP A 238 -4.85 10.96 19.83
CA ASP A 238 -5.73 10.21 20.76
C ASP A 238 -6.27 8.85 20.23
N ASP A 239 -5.59 8.25 19.26
CA ASP A 239 -6.02 7.04 18.56
C ASP A 239 -5.47 5.76 19.22
N THR A 240 -6.09 4.62 18.91
CA THR A 240 -5.56 3.30 19.26
C THR A 240 -5.28 2.48 18.02
N LEU A 241 -4.01 2.18 17.77
CA LEU A 241 -3.55 1.51 16.57
C LEU A 241 -3.04 0.10 16.90
N TYR A 242 -3.38 -0.87 16.06
CA TYR A 242 -2.91 -2.24 16.13
C TYR A 242 -2.47 -2.69 14.72
N GLY A 243 -1.17 -2.87 14.49
CA GLY A 243 -0.71 -3.49 13.23
C GLY A 243 -1.17 -4.95 13.14
N ASN A 244 -0.96 -5.70 14.23
CA ASN A 244 -1.28 -7.11 14.45
C ASN A 244 -0.24 -8.09 13.91
N SER A 245 -0.41 -8.67 12.73
CA SER A 245 0.48 -9.73 12.22
C SER A 245 1.05 -9.36 10.88
N GLY A 246 2.37 -9.33 10.79
CA GLY A 246 3.10 -8.84 9.62
C GLY A 246 4.05 -7.76 10.07
N ASP A 247 4.87 -7.30 9.14
CA ASP A 247 5.78 -6.19 9.40
C ASP A 247 5.00 -4.92 9.10
N ASP A 248 4.57 -4.19 10.13
CA ASP A 248 3.64 -3.07 10.00
C ASP A 248 4.36 -1.71 10.01
N TYR A 249 3.90 -0.76 9.21
CA TYR A 249 4.38 0.64 9.21
C TYR A 249 3.32 1.56 9.83
N ILE A 250 3.67 2.16 10.96
CA ILE A 250 2.73 2.94 11.77
C ILE A 250 3.20 4.38 11.85
N GLU A 251 2.51 5.26 11.15
CA GLU A 251 2.73 6.70 11.12
C GLU A 251 1.83 7.38 12.15
N LEU A 252 2.44 8.17 13.04
CA LEU A 252 1.74 8.84 14.13
C LEU A 252 1.80 10.35 13.95
N TYR A 253 0.69 10.90 13.46
CA TYR A 253 0.49 12.33 13.32
C TYR A 253 -0.02 12.92 14.64
N GLY A 254 0.84 13.65 15.34
CA GLY A 254 0.51 14.23 16.64
C GLY A 254 0.70 13.27 17.80
N GLY A 255 -0.02 13.51 18.91
CA GLY A 255 0.28 12.91 20.20
C GLY A 255 -0.85 12.10 20.87
N ASN A 256 -0.50 11.48 22.00
CA ASN A 256 -1.40 10.70 22.87
C ASN A 256 -1.96 9.41 22.26
N ASN A 257 -1.28 8.87 21.25
CA ASN A 257 -1.66 7.60 20.63
C ASN A 257 -1.27 6.40 21.49
N ILE A 258 -2.09 5.35 21.42
CA ILE A 258 -1.82 4.04 22.03
C ILE A 258 -1.56 3.05 20.90
N VAL A 259 -0.33 2.57 20.80
CA VAL A 259 0.12 1.83 19.63
C VAL A 259 0.62 0.45 20.00
N TYR A 260 0.19 -0.54 19.23
CA TYR A 260 0.69 -1.91 19.25
C TYR A 260 1.15 -2.26 17.84
N GLY A 261 2.42 -2.60 17.65
CA GLY A 261 2.90 -3.11 16.37
C GLY A 261 2.32 -4.51 16.18
N GLY A 262 2.89 -5.46 16.90
CA GLY A 262 2.29 -6.78 17.09
C GLY A 262 3.33 -7.85 16.92
N SER A 263 3.13 -8.76 15.97
CA SER A 263 4.13 -9.74 15.59
C SER A 263 4.64 -9.44 14.20
N GLY A 264 5.96 -9.37 14.08
CA GLY A 264 6.64 -8.83 12.92
C GLY A 264 7.75 -7.91 13.40
N SER A 265 8.44 -7.30 12.45
CA SER A 265 9.42 -6.23 12.59
C SER A 265 8.72 -4.92 12.26
N ASP A 266 8.14 -4.30 13.31
CA ASP A 266 7.25 -3.15 13.15
C ASP A 266 8.06 -1.84 13.09
N LEU A 267 7.67 -0.90 12.24
CA LEU A 267 8.26 0.44 12.15
C LEU A 267 7.29 1.50 12.68
N PHE A 268 7.69 2.21 13.74
CA PHE A 268 6.92 3.30 14.33
C PHE A 268 7.51 4.65 13.95
N GLU A 269 6.85 5.38 13.04
CA GLU A 269 7.22 6.74 12.71
C GLU A 269 6.56 7.73 13.67
N LEU A 270 7.39 8.32 14.54
CA LEU A 270 6.92 9.23 15.59
C LEU A 270 6.76 10.68 15.13
N ALA A 271 7.47 11.06 14.06
CA ALA A 271 7.52 12.43 13.59
C ALA A 271 8.22 12.52 12.23
N ASP A 272 7.65 13.36 11.36
CA ASP A 272 8.26 13.87 10.15
C ASP A 272 8.05 15.39 10.08
N GLY A 273 9.13 16.16 10.19
CA GLY A 273 9.10 17.63 10.13
C GLY A 273 8.64 18.32 11.43
N GLU A 274 7.73 17.70 12.17
CA GLU A 274 7.19 18.21 13.44
C GLU A 274 7.17 17.11 14.52
N LEU A 275 7.57 17.47 15.75
CA LEU A 275 7.48 16.57 16.90
C LEU A 275 6.04 16.46 17.40
N PRO A 276 5.65 15.31 17.99
CA PRO A 276 4.32 15.16 18.55
C PRO A 276 4.09 16.17 19.70
N ASP A 277 2.89 16.75 19.75
CA ASP A 277 2.51 17.74 20.76
C ASP A 277 2.17 17.13 22.14
N GLU A 278 1.81 15.84 22.14
CA GLU A 278 1.68 14.98 23.31
C GLU A 278 2.42 13.66 23.13
N VAL A 279 2.81 13.01 24.23
CA VAL A 279 3.60 11.79 24.16
C VAL A 279 2.82 10.60 23.58
N ASN A 280 3.42 9.87 22.65
CA ASN A 280 2.87 8.62 22.11
C ASN A 280 3.27 7.40 22.97
N TYR A 281 2.42 6.38 23.03
CA TYR A 281 2.65 5.19 23.86
C TYR A 281 2.73 3.91 23.03
N ILE A 282 3.94 3.41 22.83
CA ILE A 282 4.20 2.14 22.14
C ILE A 282 4.17 1.02 23.19
N LYS A 283 3.20 0.12 23.10
CA LYS A 283 2.81 -0.77 24.22
C LYS A 283 3.53 -2.12 24.24
N ASP A 284 4.13 -2.52 23.12
CA ASP A 284 4.73 -3.84 22.91
C ASP A 284 6.03 -3.85 22.09
N PHE A 285 6.70 -2.69 21.96
CA PHE A 285 8.01 -2.56 21.30
C PHE A 285 8.99 -3.68 21.68
N LYS A 286 9.56 -4.34 20.67
CA LYS A 286 10.54 -5.43 20.76
C LYS A 286 11.89 -4.95 20.24
N ALA A 287 12.73 -4.47 21.15
CA ALA A 287 14.10 -4.09 20.80
C ALA A 287 14.89 -5.20 20.08
N GLY A 288 15.63 -4.81 19.04
CA GLY A 288 16.34 -5.63 18.08
C GLY A 288 15.45 -6.27 17.00
N ILE A 289 14.17 -5.92 16.95
CA ILE A 289 13.19 -6.39 15.96
C ILE A 289 12.42 -5.18 15.41
N ASP A 290 11.71 -4.47 16.28
CA ASP A 290 10.93 -3.29 15.90
C ASP A 290 11.85 -2.05 15.86
N LYS A 291 11.47 -1.03 15.08
CA LYS A 291 12.23 0.22 14.92
C LYS A 291 11.37 1.45 15.19
N VAL A 292 12.02 2.52 15.61
CA VAL A 292 11.42 3.86 15.78
C VAL A 292 12.07 4.82 14.78
N GLN A 293 11.25 5.52 13.99
CA GLN A 293 11.72 6.49 13.01
C GLN A 293 11.33 7.92 13.41
N ILE A 294 12.27 8.84 13.25
CA ILE A 294 12.08 10.27 13.44
C ILE A 294 12.79 11.00 12.30
N ARG A 295 12.06 11.82 11.55
CA ARG A 295 12.54 12.45 10.32
C ARG A 295 12.39 13.95 10.36
N ASN A 296 13.29 14.63 9.65
CA ASN A 296 13.18 16.05 9.35
C ASN A 296 12.96 16.96 10.58
N ILE A 297 13.53 16.60 11.74
CA ILE A 297 13.49 17.44 12.95
C ILE A 297 14.76 18.29 13.07
N GLU A 298 14.59 19.62 13.15
CA GLU A 298 15.72 20.54 13.26
C GLU A 298 16.54 20.26 14.54
N GLY A 299 17.84 20.00 14.36
CA GLY A 299 18.77 19.75 15.47
C GLY A 299 18.82 18.30 15.96
N LEU A 300 17.98 17.41 15.43
CA LEU A 300 18.05 15.97 15.69
C LEU A 300 18.81 15.30 14.53
N ASN A 301 20.07 14.92 14.76
CA ASN A 301 20.94 14.39 13.70
C ASN A 301 21.36 12.94 13.92
N SER A 302 21.25 12.44 15.14
CA SER A 302 21.69 11.09 15.48
C SER A 302 20.97 10.56 16.71
N PHE A 303 21.10 9.26 16.96
CA PHE A 303 20.62 8.61 18.18
C PHE A 303 21.14 9.28 19.47
N ASP A 304 22.36 9.83 19.45
CA ASP A 304 22.99 10.47 20.62
C ASP A 304 22.34 11.81 21.00
N ASP A 305 21.56 12.42 20.09
CA ASP A 305 20.82 13.65 20.37
C ASP A 305 19.54 13.37 21.18
N LEU A 306 19.07 12.12 21.21
CA LEU A 306 17.94 11.70 22.02
C LEU A 306 18.33 11.47 23.49
N THR A 307 17.36 11.72 24.38
CA THR A 307 17.48 11.41 25.80
C THR A 307 16.57 10.24 26.15
N PHE A 308 17.16 9.21 26.78
CA PHE A 308 16.43 8.03 27.24
C PHE A 308 16.41 7.96 28.77
N VAL A 309 15.21 7.86 29.34
CA VAL A 309 15.02 7.74 30.80
C VAL A 309 14.21 6.50 31.13
N GLN A 310 14.78 5.61 31.94
CA GLN A 310 14.01 4.50 32.51
C GLN A 310 13.04 5.03 33.58
N ASP A 311 11.74 4.91 33.33
CA ASP A 311 10.68 5.10 34.32
C ASP A 311 9.96 3.77 34.63
N GLY A 312 10.27 3.19 35.79
CA GLY A 312 9.67 1.94 36.23
C GLY A 312 9.99 0.76 35.30
N LYS A 313 9.03 0.41 34.43
CA LYS A 313 9.17 -0.66 33.42
C LYS A 313 9.15 -0.12 31.98
N HIS A 314 9.18 1.18 31.81
CA HIS A 314 9.03 1.84 30.52
C HIS A 314 10.28 2.70 30.29
N VAL A 315 10.61 2.94 29.02
CA VAL A 315 11.63 3.92 28.64
C VAL A 315 10.90 5.12 28.06
N VAL A 316 11.19 6.30 28.58
CA VAL A 316 10.75 7.58 28.01
C VAL A 316 11.84 8.04 27.05
N VAL A 317 11.43 8.36 25.83
CA VAL A 317 12.26 8.95 24.78
C VAL A 317 11.91 10.42 24.69
N SER A 318 12.93 11.28 24.76
CA SER A 318 12.76 12.73 24.77
C SER A 318 13.77 13.40 23.84
N PHE A 319 13.38 14.53 23.27
CA PHE A 319 14.27 15.41 22.49
C PHE A 319 14.02 16.88 22.89
N ASP A 320 15.09 17.68 22.95
CA ASP A 320 15.10 19.08 23.44
C ASP A 320 14.31 19.35 24.75
N GLY A 321 14.13 18.32 25.58
CA GLY A 321 13.42 18.39 26.86
C GLY A 321 11.93 18.04 26.81
N ASP A 322 11.39 17.73 25.64
CA ASP A 322 10.01 17.26 25.45
C ASP A 322 9.98 15.73 25.29
N ASP A 323 9.01 15.09 25.94
CA ASP A 323 8.80 13.63 25.85
C ASP A 323 8.01 13.32 24.59
N ILE A 324 8.59 12.53 23.68
CA ILE A 324 8.00 12.24 22.36
C ILE A 324 7.38 10.84 22.32
N ALA A 325 7.93 9.89 23.06
CA ALA A 325 7.40 8.54 23.15
C ALA A 325 7.68 7.85 24.50
N VAL A 326 6.81 6.92 24.85
CA VAL A 326 7.01 5.94 25.92
C VAL A 326 7.00 4.54 25.33
N LEU A 327 8.14 3.86 25.43
CA LEU A 327 8.29 2.44 25.10
C LEU A 327 7.95 1.60 26.32
N GLU A 328 6.76 0.99 26.33
CA GLU A 328 6.31 0.24 27.49
C GLU A 328 6.94 -1.14 27.61
N LYS A 329 7.22 -1.56 28.86
CA LYS A 329 7.79 -2.87 29.19
C LYS A 329 9.19 -3.10 28.58
N VAL A 330 9.82 -2.05 28.08
CA VAL A 330 11.19 -2.03 27.60
C VAL A 330 12.12 -1.58 28.71
N LYS A 331 13.30 -2.19 28.78
CA LYS A 331 14.38 -1.71 29.65
C LYS A 331 15.42 -0.97 28.85
N LEU A 332 16.01 0.04 29.47
CA LEU A 332 17.00 0.89 28.83
C LEU A 332 18.20 0.08 28.29
N GLU A 333 18.62 -0.98 28.99
CA GLU A 333 19.74 -1.82 28.52
C GLU A 333 19.43 -2.69 27.28
N GLN A 334 18.18 -2.68 26.80
CA GLN A 334 17.76 -3.43 25.61
C GLN A 334 17.78 -2.58 24.35
N ILE A 335 17.76 -1.25 24.48
CA ILE A 335 17.68 -0.33 23.36
C ILE A 335 19.09 0.06 22.92
N ASP A 336 19.31 0.11 21.61
CA ASP A 336 20.50 0.73 21.03
C ASP A 336 20.18 1.54 19.76
N ALA A 337 21.21 2.03 19.08
CA ALA A 337 21.05 2.88 17.90
C ALA A 337 20.45 2.13 16.69
N LEU A 338 20.46 0.80 16.66
CA LEU A 338 19.85 0.02 15.58
C LEU A 338 18.32 -0.02 15.68
N ASP A 339 17.78 0.26 16.87
CA ASP A 339 16.33 0.37 17.11
C ASP A 339 15.75 1.72 16.63
N PHE A 340 16.61 2.66 16.20
CA PHE A 340 16.21 4.04 15.90
C PHE A 340 16.76 4.50 14.55
N ILE A 341 15.85 4.90 13.67
CA ILE A 341 16.16 5.53 12.39
C ILE A 341 15.99 7.04 12.58
N ILE A 342 17.12 7.76 12.60
CA ILE A 342 17.13 9.21 12.70
C ILE A 342 17.48 9.77 11.32
N ASP A 343 16.49 10.40 10.70
CA ASP A 343 16.63 11.04 9.40
C ASP A 343 16.77 12.58 9.60
N PRO A 344 17.99 13.15 9.44
CA PRO A 344 18.25 14.57 9.68
C PRO A 344 17.70 15.47 8.56
N VAL A 345 17.23 16.67 8.93
CA VAL A 345 16.79 17.73 8.00
C VAL A 345 17.87 18.13 6.99
N HIS A 346 19.13 18.11 7.42
CA HIS A 346 20.26 18.56 6.61
C HIS A 346 21.38 17.54 6.67
N MET A 347 21.82 17.11 5.49
CA MET A 347 23.11 16.45 5.34
C MET A 347 24.24 17.43 5.73
N PRO A 348 25.43 16.92 6.12
CA PRO A 348 26.56 17.77 6.51
C PRO A 348 26.81 18.89 5.48
N ASP A 349 27.16 20.10 5.95
CA ASP A 349 27.52 21.23 5.09
C ASP A 349 28.73 20.85 4.20
N ILE A 350 28.45 20.35 2.99
CA ILE A 350 29.45 19.99 1.99
C ILE A 350 29.47 21.03 0.87
N SER A 351 30.66 21.29 0.34
CA SER A 351 30.86 22.20 -0.77
C SER A 351 31.65 21.53 -1.88
N ALA A 352 31.50 22.03 -3.11
CA ALA A 352 32.30 21.53 -4.24
C ALA A 352 33.83 21.59 -3.97
N SER A 353 34.25 22.53 -3.11
CA SER A 353 35.66 22.67 -2.75
C SER A 353 36.20 21.48 -1.95
N ASP A 354 35.35 20.70 -1.28
CA ASP A 354 35.76 19.55 -0.47
C ASP A 354 36.17 18.34 -1.32
N PHE A 355 35.83 18.36 -2.61
CA PHE A 355 36.12 17.30 -3.58
C PHE A 355 37.23 17.69 -4.58
N GLU A 356 37.63 18.96 -4.61
CA GLU A 356 38.51 19.49 -5.66
C GLU A 356 39.89 18.78 -5.67
N GLY A 357 40.17 18.10 -6.79
CA GLY A 357 41.45 17.43 -7.06
C GLY A 357 41.63 16.09 -6.32
N VAL A 358 40.56 15.54 -5.76
CA VAL A 358 40.55 14.23 -5.09
C VAL A 358 40.17 13.15 -6.11
N VAL A 359 40.89 12.03 -6.08
CA VAL A 359 40.52 10.81 -6.81
C VAL A 359 39.92 9.83 -5.81
N ILE A 360 39.01 8.97 -6.27
CA ILE A 360 38.34 8.01 -5.38
C ILE A 360 39.27 6.82 -5.14
N ASP A 361 40.10 6.93 -4.11
CA ASP A 361 41.06 5.91 -3.65
C ASP A 361 40.67 5.27 -2.32
N ASN A 362 39.43 5.48 -1.87
CA ASN A 362 38.85 4.87 -0.68
C ASN A 362 39.12 3.35 -0.66
N PRO A 363 39.61 2.79 0.45
CA PRO A 363 39.98 1.39 0.52
C PRO A 363 38.81 0.45 0.27
N TYR A 364 37.59 0.80 0.69
CA TYR A 364 36.40 -0.04 0.59
C TYR A 364 35.45 0.34 -0.55
N PHE A 365 35.76 1.39 -1.32
CA PHE A 365 35.01 1.76 -2.54
C PHE A 365 35.92 2.44 -3.58
N PRO A 366 36.98 1.78 -4.07
CA PRO A 366 37.92 2.40 -4.99
C PRO A 366 37.35 2.48 -6.42
N LEU A 367 37.17 3.69 -6.95
CA LEU A 367 36.65 3.90 -8.30
C LEU A 367 37.75 4.35 -9.27
N ILE A 368 38.62 3.40 -9.65
CA ILE A 368 39.70 3.64 -10.61
C ILE A 368 39.17 3.41 -12.04
N PRO A 369 39.28 4.38 -12.97
CA PRO A 369 38.82 4.21 -14.35
C PRO A 369 39.30 2.92 -15.03
N GLY A 370 38.37 2.19 -15.64
CA GLY A 370 38.55 0.88 -16.27
C GLY A 370 38.41 -0.30 -15.32
N THR A 371 38.10 -0.07 -14.03
CA THR A 371 37.73 -1.14 -13.11
C THR A 371 36.36 -1.69 -13.51
N LYS A 372 36.22 -3.02 -13.47
CA LYS A 372 34.94 -3.69 -13.74
C LYS A 372 34.62 -4.72 -12.69
N TRP A 373 33.35 -4.79 -12.32
CA TRP A 373 32.77 -5.86 -11.52
C TRP A 373 31.70 -6.57 -12.32
N VAL A 374 31.54 -7.86 -12.05
CA VAL A 374 30.42 -8.64 -12.53
C VAL A 374 29.82 -9.37 -11.34
N TYR A 375 28.53 -9.17 -11.15
CA TYR A 375 27.72 -9.88 -10.18
C TYR A 375 26.73 -10.80 -10.90
N GLU A 376 26.38 -11.91 -10.25
CA GLU A 376 25.32 -12.81 -10.72
C GLU A 376 24.42 -13.20 -9.55
N GLY A 377 23.12 -13.24 -9.81
CA GLY A 377 22.07 -13.67 -8.89
C GLY A 377 20.99 -14.44 -9.64
N MET A 378 20.30 -15.35 -8.95
CA MET A 378 19.14 -16.04 -9.53
C MET A 378 17.88 -15.45 -8.88
N THR A 379 17.08 -14.77 -9.70
CA THR A 379 15.79 -14.18 -9.29
C THR A 379 14.64 -15.07 -9.75
N GLU A 380 13.40 -14.71 -9.39
CA GLU A 380 12.22 -15.37 -9.95
C GLU A 380 12.17 -15.31 -11.50
N GLY A 381 12.63 -14.19 -12.08
CA GLY A 381 12.69 -13.96 -13.52
C GLY A 381 13.80 -14.73 -14.25
N GLY A 382 14.79 -15.24 -13.54
CA GLY A 382 15.87 -16.06 -14.08
C GLY A 382 17.27 -15.60 -13.63
N LEU A 383 18.26 -15.83 -14.48
CA LEU A 383 19.63 -15.42 -14.15
C LEU A 383 19.77 -13.94 -14.45
N GLU A 384 20.02 -13.16 -13.40
CA GLU A 384 20.38 -11.77 -13.51
C GLU A 384 21.90 -11.61 -13.40
N ARG A 385 22.44 -10.73 -14.24
CA ARG A 385 23.86 -10.42 -14.31
C ARG A 385 24.05 -8.92 -14.36
N ILE A 386 24.81 -8.40 -13.41
CA ILE A 386 25.08 -6.97 -13.24
C ILE A 386 26.52 -6.72 -13.65
N VAL A 387 26.77 -5.69 -14.47
CA VAL A 387 28.11 -5.31 -14.93
C VAL A 387 28.37 -3.85 -14.63
N VAL A 388 29.20 -3.61 -13.61
CA VAL A 388 29.59 -2.27 -13.17
C VAL A 388 30.94 -1.90 -13.79
N GLU A 389 31.06 -0.75 -14.45
CA GLU A 389 32.30 -0.24 -15.04
C GLU A 389 32.57 1.22 -14.64
N VAL A 390 33.76 1.49 -14.09
CA VAL A 390 34.23 2.86 -13.88
C VAL A 390 34.71 3.44 -15.20
N LEU A 391 34.09 4.52 -15.67
CA LEU A 391 34.45 5.15 -16.93
C LEU A 391 35.64 6.12 -16.76
N SER A 392 36.29 6.44 -17.87
CA SER A 392 37.37 7.44 -17.89
C SER A 392 36.87 8.88 -18.00
N GLU A 393 35.58 9.04 -18.28
CA GLU A 393 34.93 10.34 -18.33
C GLU A 393 34.47 10.78 -16.94
N THR A 394 34.31 12.09 -16.81
CA THR A 394 33.81 12.75 -15.60
C THR A 394 32.64 13.64 -16.00
N ASP A 395 31.74 13.90 -15.05
CA ASP A 395 30.67 14.88 -15.20
C ASP A 395 30.71 15.92 -14.06
N ILE A 396 30.04 17.05 -14.23
CA ILE A 396 29.95 18.08 -13.20
C ILE A 396 28.57 18.03 -12.53
N ILE A 397 28.55 17.65 -11.26
CA ILE A 397 27.35 17.54 -10.43
C ILE A 397 27.41 18.60 -9.34
N ASN A 398 26.51 19.57 -9.36
CA ASN A 398 26.50 20.70 -8.43
C ASN A 398 27.89 21.38 -8.23
N GLY A 399 28.72 21.42 -9.28
CA GLY A 399 30.07 21.99 -9.25
C GLY A 399 31.19 21.03 -8.82
N VAL A 400 30.88 19.78 -8.46
CA VAL A 400 31.84 18.70 -8.19
C VAL A 400 32.16 17.95 -9.47
N GLU A 401 33.45 17.69 -9.71
CA GLU A 401 33.89 16.78 -10.78
C GLU A 401 33.71 15.33 -10.31
N ALA A 402 32.65 14.68 -10.80
CA ALA A 402 32.25 13.34 -10.41
C ALA A 402 32.91 12.27 -11.29
N THR A 403 33.25 11.15 -10.67
CA THR A 403 33.60 9.91 -11.36
C THR A 403 32.32 9.27 -11.87
N VAL A 404 32.28 8.95 -13.16
CA VAL A 404 31.14 8.30 -13.80
C VAL A 404 31.32 6.79 -13.71
N VAL A 405 30.36 6.10 -13.11
CA VAL A 405 30.25 4.65 -13.09
C VAL A 405 29.03 4.27 -13.91
N ARG A 406 29.14 3.19 -14.68
CA ARG A 406 28.02 2.64 -15.43
C ARG A 406 27.66 1.29 -14.84
N ASP A 407 26.44 1.15 -14.39
CA ASP A 407 25.82 -0.12 -14.06
C ASP A 407 24.95 -0.60 -15.23
N SER A 408 24.97 -1.90 -15.52
CA SER A 408 24.16 -2.50 -16.56
C SER A 408 23.62 -3.84 -16.07
N VAL A 409 22.31 -3.95 -15.97
CA VAL A 409 21.60 -5.14 -15.48
C VAL A 409 21.06 -5.94 -16.66
N PHE A 410 21.34 -7.24 -16.66
CA PHE A 410 20.90 -8.17 -17.70
C PHE A 410 20.09 -9.31 -17.11
N LEU A 411 18.86 -9.50 -17.57
CA LEU A 411 18.03 -10.65 -17.25
C LEU A 411 18.07 -11.67 -18.38
N ASN A 412 18.52 -12.90 -18.08
CA ASN A 412 18.69 -13.97 -19.06
C ASN A 412 19.53 -13.57 -20.30
N GLY A 413 20.39 -12.56 -20.14
CA GLY A 413 21.26 -12.02 -21.18
C GLY A 413 20.66 -10.87 -22.01
N GLU A 414 19.45 -10.42 -21.71
CA GLU A 414 18.83 -9.22 -22.28
C GLU A 414 19.03 -8.04 -21.33
N LEU A 415 19.38 -6.86 -21.87
CA LEU A 415 19.56 -5.65 -21.07
C LEU A 415 18.18 -5.19 -20.57
N ILE A 416 18.03 -5.06 -19.26
CA ILE A 416 16.80 -4.58 -18.62
C ILE A 416 16.99 -3.23 -17.94
N GLU A 417 18.22 -2.87 -17.56
CA GLU A 417 18.53 -1.57 -16.95
C GLU A 417 19.95 -1.13 -17.32
N ASP A 418 20.14 0.17 -17.51
CA ASP A 418 21.42 0.80 -17.74
C ASP A 418 21.48 2.15 -17.02
N THR A 419 22.33 2.22 -16.01
CA THR A 419 22.37 3.32 -15.04
C THR A 419 23.73 4.01 -15.08
N ILE A 420 23.71 5.33 -15.04
CA ILE A 420 24.92 6.16 -14.92
C ILE A 420 24.96 6.81 -13.55
N ASP A 421 25.89 6.34 -12.73
CA ASP A 421 26.08 6.79 -11.36
C ASP A 421 27.18 7.85 -11.30
N TRP A 422 27.00 8.83 -10.41
CA TRP A 422 28.01 9.84 -10.14
C TRP A 422 28.51 9.78 -8.70
N TYR A 423 29.82 9.58 -8.55
CA TYR A 423 30.47 9.52 -7.24
C TYR A 423 31.57 10.57 -7.10
N ALA A 424 31.83 11.01 -5.87
CA ALA A 424 33.03 11.79 -5.54
C ALA A 424 33.57 11.45 -4.15
N GLN A 425 34.87 11.62 -3.95
CA GLN A 425 35.49 11.43 -2.63
C GLN A 425 35.87 12.79 -2.03
N ASP A 426 35.52 13.02 -0.78
CA ASP A 426 35.91 14.21 -0.05
C ASP A 426 37.38 14.14 0.42
N ARG A 427 37.88 15.23 1.01
CA ARG A 427 39.26 15.28 1.54
C ARG A 427 39.51 14.43 2.77
N ASP A 428 38.46 14.01 3.46
CA ASP A 428 38.55 13.14 4.63
C ASP A 428 38.56 11.66 4.21
N GLY A 429 38.21 11.36 2.96
CA GLY A 429 38.28 10.06 2.31
C GLY A 429 36.93 9.36 2.20
N ASN A 430 35.83 10.01 2.56
CA ASN A 430 34.49 9.43 2.41
C ASN A 430 34.07 9.53 0.95
N VAL A 431 33.41 8.49 0.45
CA VAL A 431 32.82 8.47 -0.89
C VAL A 431 31.36 8.86 -0.79
N TRP A 432 30.99 9.83 -1.61
CA TRP A 432 29.67 10.41 -1.71
C TRP A 432 29.00 9.97 -3.01
N TYR A 433 27.74 9.61 -2.91
CA TYR A 433 26.86 9.35 -4.04
C TYR A 433 26.12 10.63 -4.40
N LEU A 434 26.30 11.11 -5.63
CA LEU A 434 25.84 12.42 -6.08
C LEU A 434 24.55 12.36 -6.91
N GLY A 435 24.07 11.17 -7.22
CA GLY A 435 22.92 10.92 -8.09
C GLY A 435 23.19 9.87 -9.15
N GLU A 436 22.13 9.58 -9.90
CA GLU A 436 22.08 8.65 -11.02
C GLU A 436 21.16 9.13 -12.15
N ASP A 437 21.42 8.59 -13.34
CA ASP A 437 20.53 8.64 -14.51
C ASP A 437 20.27 7.19 -14.95
N THR A 438 19.07 6.72 -14.59
CA THR A 438 18.63 5.33 -14.73
C THR A 438 17.75 5.20 -15.95
N ALA A 439 17.90 4.09 -16.69
CA ALA A 439 17.05 3.77 -17.82
C ALA A 439 16.69 2.29 -17.82
N GLU A 440 15.40 2.00 -17.71
CA GLU A 440 14.86 0.64 -17.80
C GLU A 440 14.43 0.31 -19.22
N TYR A 441 14.57 -0.96 -19.61
CA TYR A 441 14.35 -1.42 -20.97
C TYR A 441 13.37 -2.60 -21.06
N GLU A 442 12.40 -2.49 -21.96
CA GLU A 442 11.62 -3.63 -22.47
C GLU A 442 11.74 -3.72 -23.99
N ASP A 443 11.97 -4.92 -24.51
CA ASP A 443 12.16 -5.16 -25.95
C ASP A 443 13.22 -4.22 -26.59
N GLY A 444 14.22 -3.81 -25.80
CA GLY A 444 15.30 -2.90 -26.20
C GLY A 444 14.88 -1.43 -26.37
N GLN A 445 13.74 -1.02 -25.82
CA GLN A 445 13.28 0.36 -25.75
C GLN A 445 13.24 0.82 -24.30
N VAL A 446 13.64 2.08 -24.06
CA VAL A 446 13.52 2.67 -22.73
C VAL A 446 12.04 2.80 -22.39
N VAL A 447 11.63 2.23 -21.26
CA VAL A 447 10.26 2.28 -20.74
C VAL A 447 10.14 3.17 -19.51
N SER A 448 11.19 3.27 -18.69
CA SER A 448 11.22 4.09 -17.48
C SER A 448 12.60 4.75 -17.31
N THR A 449 12.60 5.86 -16.57
CA THR A 449 13.79 6.52 -16.02
C THR A 449 13.57 6.89 -14.54
N GLU A 450 12.62 6.23 -13.90
CA GLU A 450 12.31 6.37 -12.47
C GLU A 450 13.54 6.00 -11.63
N GLY A 451 13.66 6.57 -10.42
CA GLY A 451 14.86 6.45 -9.58
C GLY A 451 15.96 7.49 -9.89
N SER A 452 15.98 8.06 -11.10
CA SER A 452 16.98 9.07 -11.47
C SER A 452 16.90 10.32 -10.57
N PHE A 453 18.01 10.65 -9.91
CA PHE A 453 18.12 11.89 -9.13
C PHE A 453 19.50 12.52 -9.30
N LYS A 454 19.61 13.83 -9.04
CA LYS A 454 20.87 14.56 -9.21
C LYS A 454 21.04 15.63 -8.15
N TRP A 455 22.15 15.60 -7.42
CA TRP A 455 22.41 16.62 -6.40
C TRP A 455 22.32 18.04 -6.98
N GLY A 456 21.53 18.87 -6.32
CA GLY A 456 21.32 20.28 -6.67
C GLY A 456 20.15 20.52 -7.61
N GLU A 457 19.47 19.46 -8.05
CA GLU A 457 18.21 19.51 -8.79
C GLU A 457 17.05 19.15 -7.85
N ASP A 458 15.95 19.89 -7.95
CA ASP A 458 14.67 19.65 -7.25
C ASP A 458 14.74 19.35 -5.73
N GLY A 459 15.82 19.79 -5.07
CA GLY A 459 16.03 19.61 -3.63
C GLY A 459 16.90 18.41 -3.27
N ALA A 460 17.19 17.52 -4.21
CA ALA A 460 18.00 16.33 -4.01
C ALA A 460 19.38 16.69 -3.43
N GLN A 461 19.80 15.95 -2.41
CA GLN A 461 21.10 16.04 -1.74
C GLN A 461 21.88 14.75 -1.96
N PRO A 462 23.22 14.78 -1.89
CA PRO A 462 24.04 13.59 -2.01
C PRO A 462 24.11 12.88 -0.66
N GLY A 463 24.40 11.59 -0.68
CA GLY A 463 24.67 10.81 0.53
C GLY A 463 26.07 10.22 0.57
N ILE A 464 26.42 9.62 1.70
CA ILE A 464 27.68 8.89 1.85
C ILE A 464 27.41 7.45 1.44
N ILE A 465 28.12 6.93 0.42
CA ILE A 465 28.05 5.51 0.06
C ILE A 465 29.05 4.67 0.86
N MET A 466 30.18 5.27 1.27
CA MET A 466 31.21 4.59 2.04
C MET A 466 32.10 5.54 2.83
N PHE A 467 32.23 5.31 4.13
CA PHE A 467 33.16 6.07 4.98
C PHE A 467 34.64 5.78 4.68
N ALA A 468 35.51 6.72 5.03
CA ALA A 468 36.96 6.53 4.97
C ALA A 468 37.46 5.44 5.93
N ASP A 469 36.85 5.37 7.12
CA ASP A 469 37.11 4.33 8.14
C ASP A 469 35.78 3.71 8.61
N PRO A 470 35.23 2.74 7.85
CA PRO A 470 33.99 2.04 8.19
C PRO A 470 33.95 1.52 9.64
N SER A 471 35.09 1.14 10.21
CA SER A 471 35.15 0.57 11.57
C SER A 471 34.83 1.58 12.68
N ALA A 472 34.95 2.88 12.40
CA ALA A 472 34.61 3.95 13.34
C ALA A 472 33.10 4.24 13.39
N HIS A 473 32.34 3.78 12.40
CA HIS A 473 30.93 4.09 12.19
C HIS A 473 30.02 2.87 12.43
N VAL A 474 30.50 1.84 13.15
CA VAL A 474 29.67 0.67 13.48
C VAL A 474 28.47 1.09 14.33
N ASN A 475 27.29 0.66 13.90
CA ASN A 475 25.95 1.03 14.37
C ASN A 475 25.55 2.49 14.08
N GLU A 476 26.26 3.16 13.17
CA GLU A 476 25.84 4.46 12.65
C GLU A 476 24.93 4.25 11.43
N THR A 477 23.81 4.96 11.43
CA THR A 477 22.87 5.05 10.32
C THR A 477 23.11 6.37 9.57
N TYR A 478 23.16 6.31 8.24
CA TYR A 478 23.49 7.44 7.38
C TYR A 478 22.76 7.32 6.04
N LYS A 479 22.48 8.47 5.41
CA LYS A 479 21.86 8.49 4.08
C LYS A 479 22.86 8.22 2.98
N GLN A 480 22.46 7.38 2.04
CA GLN A 480 23.10 7.18 0.75
C GLN A 480 22.44 8.06 -0.33
N GLU A 481 21.13 8.30 -0.19
CA GLU A 481 20.35 9.16 -1.08
C GLU A 481 19.40 10.06 -0.27
N SER A 482 19.06 11.21 -0.85
CA SER A 482 18.19 12.16 -0.17
C SER A 482 17.45 13.03 -1.18
N TYR A 483 16.39 12.49 -1.74
CA TYR A 483 15.41 13.15 -2.58
C TYR A 483 14.02 12.69 -2.14
N ILE A 484 13.33 13.55 -1.38
CA ILE A 484 12.11 13.17 -0.66
C ILE A 484 11.02 12.69 -1.63
N GLY A 485 10.42 11.54 -1.33
CA GLY A 485 9.38 10.88 -2.11
C GLY A 485 9.88 10.10 -3.31
N GLU A 486 11.18 10.13 -3.61
CA GLU A 486 11.73 9.70 -4.90
C GLU A 486 12.98 8.80 -4.74
N ALA A 487 13.94 9.17 -3.88
CA ALA A 487 15.17 8.40 -3.63
C ALA A 487 15.69 8.68 -2.21
N GLU A 488 15.55 7.72 -1.29
CA GLU A 488 15.75 7.94 0.16
C GLU A 488 16.60 6.85 0.84
N ASP A 489 17.44 6.16 0.07
CA ASP A 489 18.27 5.07 0.56
C ASP A 489 19.10 5.44 1.78
N THR A 490 19.03 4.55 2.77
CA THR A 490 19.65 4.68 4.07
C THR A 490 20.43 3.40 4.38
N ALA A 491 21.61 3.56 4.96
CA ALA A 491 22.45 2.46 5.37
C ALA A 491 22.80 2.55 6.86
N THR A 492 22.82 1.40 7.52
CA THR A 492 23.38 1.22 8.86
C THR A 492 24.60 0.32 8.77
N LEU A 493 25.75 0.77 9.26
CA LEU A 493 26.97 -0.04 9.23
C LEU A 493 26.98 -1.05 10.38
N LEU A 494 26.82 -2.33 10.08
CA LEU A 494 26.68 -3.38 11.09
C LEU A 494 28.02 -3.96 11.57
N SER A 495 29.00 -4.06 10.68
CA SER A 495 30.29 -4.69 11.00
C SER A 495 31.37 -4.25 10.03
N ALA A 496 32.62 -4.28 10.48
CA ALA A 496 33.81 -4.01 9.66
C ALA A 496 34.88 -5.11 9.80
N ASN A 497 34.49 -6.30 10.28
CA ASN A 497 35.42 -7.39 10.54
C ASN A 497 34.90 -8.78 10.13
N GLU A 498 33.89 -8.83 9.26
CA GLU A 498 33.29 -10.08 8.81
C GLU A 498 34.27 -10.95 8.00
N THR A 499 33.93 -12.23 7.88
CA THR A 499 34.58 -13.17 6.97
C THR A 499 33.51 -13.77 6.06
N LEU A 500 33.64 -13.54 4.75
CA LEU A 500 32.64 -13.92 3.75
C LEU A 500 33.29 -14.66 2.58
N SER A 501 32.56 -15.58 1.96
CA SER A 501 32.96 -16.23 0.71
C SER A 501 31.91 -15.99 -0.36
N VAL A 502 32.38 -15.59 -1.53
CA VAL A 502 31.61 -15.42 -2.78
C VAL A 502 32.31 -16.24 -3.87
N PRO A 503 31.71 -16.48 -5.05
CA PRO A 503 32.33 -17.23 -6.13
C PRO A 503 33.72 -16.72 -6.54
N TYR A 504 33.94 -15.41 -6.51
CA TYR A 504 35.24 -14.80 -6.81
C TYR A 504 36.33 -15.11 -5.75
N GLY A 505 35.96 -15.32 -4.48
CA GLY A 505 36.93 -15.66 -3.44
C GLY A 505 36.41 -15.59 -1.99
N THR A 506 37.32 -15.85 -1.06
CA THR A 506 37.08 -15.71 0.39
C THR A 506 37.85 -14.53 0.95
N PHE A 507 37.17 -13.72 1.75
CA PHE A 507 37.66 -12.46 2.27
C PHE A 507 37.49 -12.36 3.78
N THR A 508 38.34 -11.54 4.41
CA THR A 508 38.29 -11.18 5.83
C THR A 508 38.32 -9.66 5.94
N ASN A 509 37.90 -9.10 7.08
CA ASN A 509 37.73 -7.66 7.25
C ASN A 509 36.69 -7.08 6.27
N VAL A 510 35.62 -7.84 6.06
CA VAL A 510 34.50 -7.43 5.21
C VAL A 510 33.63 -6.46 6.01
N VAL A 511 33.31 -5.33 5.39
CA VAL A 511 32.32 -4.38 5.88
C VAL A 511 30.94 -4.90 5.50
N LYS A 512 30.00 -4.83 6.44
CA LYS A 512 28.61 -5.23 6.26
C LYS A 512 27.72 -4.05 6.61
N THR A 513 26.84 -3.67 5.71
CA THR A 513 25.75 -2.71 5.93
C THR A 513 24.41 -3.45 5.97
N LEU A 514 23.44 -2.83 6.64
CA LEU A 514 22.01 -3.03 6.43
C LEU A 514 21.54 -1.81 5.64
N GLU A 515 20.91 -2.00 4.49
CA GLU A 515 20.42 -0.94 3.62
C GLU A 515 18.90 -1.08 3.47
N PHE A 516 18.20 0.04 3.50
CA PHE A 516 16.74 0.13 3.42
C PHE A 516 16.34 1.52 2.93
N THR A 517 15.09 1.69 2.49
CA THR A 517 14.55 3.00 2.12
C THR A 517 13.26 3.26 2.90
N PRO A 518 13.03 4.49 3.42
CA PRO A 518 11.74 4.88 3.98
C PRO A 518 10.58 4.75 2.99
N LEU A 519 10.83 4.76 1.68
CA LEU A 519 9.80 4.58 0.65
C LEU A 519 9.31 3.12 0.55
N SER A 520 10.08 2.18 1.08
CA SER A 520 9.75 0.75 1.11
C SER A 520 10.36 0.16 2.37
N PRO A 521 9.81 0.48 3.56
CA PRO A 521 10.44 0.22 4.85
C PRO A 521 10.64 -1.26 5.16
N PHE A 522 9.91 -2.13 4.44
CA PHE A 522 9.97 -3.58 4.58
C PHE A 522 11.02 -4.23 3.68
N VAL A 523 11.63 -3.48 2.76
CA VAL A 523 12.69 -4.00 1.89
C VAL A 523 14.03 -3.71 2.54
N GLU A 524 14.63 -4.75 3.12
CA GLU A 524 15.94 -4.67 3.75
C GLU A 524 16.98 -5.52 3.03
N GLU A 525 18.21 -5.01 2.98
CA GLU A 525 19.32 -5.70 2.33
C GLU A 525 20.59 -5.69 3.17
N HIS A 526 21.33 -6.79 3.15
CA HIS A 526 22.72 -6.77 3.58
C HIS A 526 23.65 -6.59 2.38
N LYS A 527 24.41 -5.49 2.34
CA LYS A 527 25.51 -5.32 1.39
C LYS A 527 26.86 -5.51 2.05
N TYR A 528 27.82 -6.02 1.28
CA TYR A 528 29.14 -6.41 1.77
C TYR A 528 30.24 -5.82 0.90
N TYR A 529 31.25 -5.23 1.56
CA TYR A 529 32.36 -4.53 0.91
C TYR A 529 33.70 -5.02 1.44
N VAL A 530 34.73 -5.09 0.58
CA VAL A 530 36.09 -5.50 0.98
C VAL A 530 37.16 -4.59 0.42
N GLU A 531 38.21 -4.39 1.22
CA GLU A 531 39.38 -3.58 0.88
C GLU A 531 39.97 -3.92 -0.51
N GLY A 532 40.12 -2.89 -1.34
CA GLY A 532 40.67 -2.92 -2.68
C GLY A 532 39.71 -3.41 -3.75
N ILE A 533 38.59 -4.04 -3.42
CA ILE A 533 37.61 -4.51 -4.40
C ILE A 533 36.36 -3.64 -4.36
N GLY A 534 35.86 -3.28 -3.18
CA GLY A 534 34.56 -2.64 -3.07
C GLY A 534 33.45 -3.65 -2.79
N PHE A 535 32.27 -3.41 -3.34
CA PHE A 535 31.09 -4.24 -3.20
C PHE A 535 31.33 -5.67 -3.73
N ILE A 536 30.96 -6.68 -2.93
CA ILE A 536 31.18 -8.10 -3.26
C ILE A 536 29.93 -8.97 -3.16
N LYS A 537 28.91 -8.56 -2.40
CA LYS A 537 27.69 -9.34 -2.20
C LYS A 537 26.54 -8.45 -1.73
N GLN A 538 25.34 -8.76 -2.18
CA GLN A 538 24.06 -8.30 -1.61
C GLN A 538 23.19 -9.52 -1.26
N VAL A 539 22.38 -9.36 -0.22
CA VAL A 539 21.37 -10.33 0.20
C VAL A 539 20.10 -9.55 0.55
N ASN A 540 19.04 -9.75 -0.21
CA ASN A 540 17.71 -9.25 0.14
C ASN A 540 17.15 -10.11 1.28
N LEU A 541 16.74 -9.50 2.39
CA LEU A 541 16.39 -10.21 3.61
C LEU A 541 15.01 -10.86 3.56
N ASP A 542 14.14 -10.36 2.70
CA ASP A 542 12.75 -10.81 2.57
C ASP A 542 12.66 -12.02 1.65
N THR A 543 13.28 -11.90 0.47
CA THR A 543 13.29 -12.95 -0.56
C THR A 543 14.40 -13.96 -0.34
N GLY A 544 15.48 -13.57 0.33
CA GLY A 544 16.72 -14.34 0.42
C GLY A 544 17.51 -14.40 -0.90
N GLU A 545 17.14 -13.59 -1.90
CA GLU A 545 17.89 -13.47 -3.14
C GLU A 545 19.29 -12.90 -2.87
N GLU A 546 20.29 -13.43 -3.57
CA GLU A 546 21.69 -13.08 -3.38
C GLU A 546 22.32 -12.69 -4.72
N PHE A 547 23.06 -11.58 -4.72
CA PHE A 547 23.90 -11.16 -5.82
C PHE A 547 25.36 -11.24 -5.42
N ASP A 548 26.13 -12.05 -6.12
CA ASP A 548 27.49 -12.43 -5.74
C ASP A 548 28.51 -11.96 -6.76
N LEU A 549 29.64 -11.42 -6.30
CA LEU A 549 30.76 -11.11 -7.19
C LEU A 549 31.33 -12.40 -7.80
N VAL A 550 31.31 -12.46 -9.13
CA VAL A 550 31.87 -13.58 -9.92
C VAL A 550 33.13 -13.21 -10.68
N GLU A 551 33.30 -11.94 -11.07
CA GLU A 551 34.47 -11.46 -11.79
C GLU A 551 34.82 -10.03 -11.36
N PHE A 552 36.12 -9.77 -11.18
CA PHE A 552 36.65 -8.44 -10.90
C PHE A 552 37.88 -8.18 -11.78
N VAL A 553 37.86 -7.05 -12.49
CA VAL A 553 38.96 -6.60 -13.34
C VAL A 553 39.47 -5.28 -12.81
N ARG A 554 40.73 -5.26 -12.36
CA ARG A 554 41.43 -4.01 -12.02
C ARG A 554 42.29 -3.54 -13.19
N PRO A 555 42.32 -2.23 -13.52
CA PRO A 555 43.22 -1.69 -14.52
C PRO A 555 44.68 -1.99 -14.16
N THR A 556 45.50 -2.28 -15.17
CA THR A 556 46.95 -2.33 -14.97
C THR A 556 47.49 -0.91 -15.00
N THR A 557 48.09 -0.48 -13.89
CA THR A 557 48.76 0.82 -13.71
C THR A 557 49.85 1.08 -14.73
#